data_AF-U4QN73-F1
#
_entry.id   AF-U4QN73-F1
#
_cell.length_a   1.000
_cell.length_b   1.000
_cell.length_c   1.000
_cell.angle_alpha   90.00
_cell.angle_beta   90.00
_cell.angle_gamma   90.00
#
_symmetry.space_group_name_H-M   'P 1'
#
loop_
_entity.id
_entity.type
_entity.pdbx_description
1 polymer ?
#
loop_
_entity_poly.entity_id
_entity_poly.type
_entity_poly.pdbx_seq_one_letter_code
_entity_poly.pdbx_strand_id
1 'polypeptide(L)'
;MKHGTVTYNPHDNPAKPGEPINPNDPNSPKVTDNDVDYSKSVKETIHYVGAGDQTPSDNVQNVTLTRSITVDRVTGNIISSTKWQPSQIDYK
;
A
#
# COMPACT_ATOMS: atom_id res chain seq x y z
N MET A 1 -0.22 21.23 -21.77
CA MET A 1 -0.23 19.81 -22.15
C MET A 1 -1.19 19.06 -21.23
N LYS A 2 -1.89 18.03 -21.70
CA LYS A 2 -2.57 17.10 -20.80
C LYS A 2 -1.58 15.99 -20.46
N HIS A 3 -1.23 15.85 -19.19
CA HIS A 3 -0.40 14.75 -18.74
C HIS A 3 -1.23 13.47 -18.70
N GLY A 4 -0.64 12.36 -19.16
CA GLY A 4 -1.25 11.04 -19.01
C GLY A 4 -1.10 10.53 -17.58
N THR A 5 -1.98 9.61 -17.17
CA THR A 5 -1.94 9.01 -15.83
C THR A 5 -1.92 7.50 -15.91
N VAL A 6 -1.42 6.86 -14.85
CA VAL A 6 -1.50 5.41 -14.64
C VAL A 6 -2.01 5.14 -13.22
N THR A 7 -2.84 4.12 -13.07
CA THR A 7 -3.34 3.68 -11.76
C THR A 7 -2.71 2.36 -11.39
N TYR A 8 -2.07 2.30 -10.22
CA TYR A 8 -1.50 1.10 -9.65
C TYR A 8 -2.35 0.61 -8.48
N ASN A 9 -2.50 -0.71 -8.37
CA ASN A 9 -3.12 -1.36 -7.23
C ASN A 9 -2.52 -2.77 -7.04
N PRO A 10 -2.42 -3.29 -5.81
CA PRO A 10 -1.76 -4.57 -5.56
C PRO A 10 -2.40 -5.81 -6.22
N HIS A 11 -3.67 -5.75 -6.62
CA HIS A 11 -4.44 -6.93 -7.04
C HIS A 11 -4.52 -7.08 -8.57
N ASP A 12 -4.82 -6.02 -9.30
CA ASP A 12 -5.07 -6.04 -10.74
C ASP A 12 -3.90 -5.45 -11.54
N ASN A 13 -3.24 -4.43 -11.01
CA ASN A 13 -2.15 -3.75 -11.70
C ASN A 13 -1.04 -3.32 -10.73
N PRO A 14 -0.28 -4.30 -10.19
CA PRO A 14 0.82 -4.00 -9.29
C PRO A 14 1.90 -3.23 -10.05
N ALA A 15 2.51 -2.25 -9.38
CA ALA A 15 3.63 -1.56 -9.97
C ALA A 15 4.84 -2.51 -10.03
N LYS A 16 5.62 -2.43 -11.12
CA LYS A 16 6.79 -3.28 -11.34
C LYS A 16 8.06 -2.45 -11.13
N PRO A 17 8.84 -2.71 -10.08
CA PRO A 17 10.06 -1.98 -9.79
C PRO A 17 11.03 -1.99 -10.97
N GLY A 18 11.65 -0.85 -11.27
CA GLY A 18 12.62 -0.66 -12.35
C GLY A 18 12.01 -0.38 -13.73
N GLU A 19 10.70 -0.60 -13.92
CA GLU A 19 10.00 -0.22 -15.14
C GLU A 19 9.73 1.29 -15.20
N PRO A 20 9.88 1.93 -16.37
CA PRO A 20 9.47 3.32 -16.55
C PRO A 20 7.94 3.46 -16.38
N ILE A 21 7.50 4.49 -15.67
CA ILE A 21 6.08 4.79 -15.46
C ILE A 21 5.39 5.10 -16.81
N ASN A 22 6.11 5.72 -17.75
CA ASN A 22 5.67 5.90 -19.12
C ASN A 22 6.39 4.92 -20.06
N PRO A 23 5.72 3.89 -20.61
CA PRO A 23 6.36 2.91 -21.47
C PRO A 23 6.85 3.48 -22.81
N ASN A 24 6.35 4.65 -23.22
CA ASN A 24 6.79 5.32 -24.44
C ASN A 24 8.00 6.26 -24.21
N ASP A 25 8.41 6.45 -22.96
CA ASP A 25 9.56 7.27 -22.60
C ASP A 25 10.48 6.49 -21.63
N PRO A 26 11.55 5.87 -22.13
CA PRO A 26 12.46 5.07 -21.31
C PRO A 26 13.21 5.89 -20.25
N ASN A 27 13.26 7.22 -20.40
CA ASN A 27 13.88 8.14 -19.44
C ASN A 27 12.88 8.70 -18.42
N SER A 28 11.59 8.34 -18.51
CA SER A 28 10.60 8.73 -17.51
C SER A 28 10.94 8.16 -16.13
N PRO A 29 10.43 8.76 -15.04
CA PRO A 29 10.63 8.23 -13.71
C PRO A 29 10.24 6.75 -13.65
N LYS A 30 11.05 5.96 -12.94
CA LYS A 30 10.84 4.53 -12.77
C LYS A 30 10.10 4.29 -11.47
N VAL A 31 9.29 3.24 -11.44
CA VAL A 31 8.73 2.72 -10.18
C VAL A 31 9.90 2.20 -9.34
N THR A 32 10.03 2.61 -8.09
CA THR A 32 10.89 1.91 -7.10
C THR A 32 10.03 1.13 -6.11
N ASP A 33 10.63 0.14 -5.43
CA ASP A 33 9.97 -0.63 -4.36
C ASP A 33 9.39 0.27 -3.25
N ASN A 34 10.03 1.42 -3.00
CA ASN A 34 9.62 2.38 -1.99
C ASN A 34 8.58 3.39 -2.48
N ASP A 35 8.40 3.54 -3.81
CA ASP A 35 7.51 4.57 -4.38
C ASP A 35 6.05 4.14 -4.48
N VAL A 36 5.75 2.88 -4.14
CA VAL A 36 4.41 2.33 -4.25
C VAL A 36 3.70 2.37 -2.90
N ASP A 37 3.27 3.58 -2.52
CA ASP A 37 2.48 3.86 -1.30
C ASP A 37 1.04 3.34 -1.45
N TYR A 38 0.89 2.03 -1.63
CA TYR A 38 -0.39 1.37 -1.89
C TYR A 38 -0.61 0.11 -1.03
N SER A 39 0.36 -0.23 -0.17
CA SER A 39 0.34 -1.39 0.73
C SER A 39 1.06 -1.03 2.02
N LYS A 40 0.46 -1.35 3.17
CA LYS A 40 1.01 -1.07 4.50
C LYS A 40 0.59 -2.17 5.47
N SER A 41 1.53 -2.72 6.24
CA SER A 41 1.21 -3.56 7.38
C SER A 41 0.97 -2.72 8.63
N VAL A 42 -0.12 -3.03 9.35
CA VAL A 42 -0.50 -2.43 10.63
C VAL A 42 -0.53 -3.53 11.68
N LYS A 43 0.08 -3.26 12.83
CA LYS A 43 0.05 -4.14 14.00
C LYS A 43 -0.85 -3.53 15.06
N GLU A 44 -1.89 -4.26 15.46
CA GLU A 44 -2.73 -3.94 16.60
C GLU A 44 -2.38 -4.89 17.74
N THR A 45 -2.30 -4.36 18.97
CA THR A 45 -1.96 -5.15 20.16
C THR A 45 -2.97 -4.83 21.25
N ILE A 46 -3.71 -5.85 21.67
CA ILE A 46 -4.70 -5.77 22.75
C ILE A 46 -4.02 -6.22 24.03
N HIS A 47 -3.85 -5.29 24.97
CA HIS A 47 -3.27 -5.53 26.29
C HIS A 47 -4.36 -5.82 27.32
N TYR A 48 -4.29 -6.98 27.98
CA TYR A 48 -5.21 -7.35 29.06
C TYR A 48 -4.62 -6.98 30.43
N VAL A 49 -5.46 -6.56 31.37
CA VAL A 49 -5.05 -6.18 32.73
C VAL A 49 -6.08 -6.64 33.77
N GLY A 50 -5.64 -6.87 35.01
CA GLY A 50 -6.54 -6.94 36.17
C GLY A 50 -6.78 -8.33 36.80
N ALA A 51 -6.15 -9.40 36.32
CA ALA A 51 -6.29 -10.75 36.89
C ALA A 51 -5.02 -11.25 37.60
N GLY A 52 -4.12 -10.35 37.99
CA GLY A 52 -2.84 -10.72 38.62
C GLY A 52 -2.05 -11.70 37.75
N ASP A 53 -1.61 -12.82 38.34
CA ASP A 53 -0.89 -13.88 37.64
C ASP A 53 -1.74 -14.62 36.58
N GLN A 54 -3.05 -14.45 36.60
CA GLN A 54 -3.97 -15.02 35.60
C GLN A 54 -4.30 -14.04 34.47
N THR A 55 -3.63 -12.89 34.41
CA THR A 55 -3.82 -11.93 33.32
C THR A 55 -3.37 -12.57 32.00
N PRO A 56 -4.24 -12.64 30.98
CA PRO A 56 -3.87 -13.19 29.68
C PRO A 56 -2.73 -12.39 29.03
N SER A 57 -1.93 -13.06 28.21
CA SER A 57 -0.95 -12.39 27.36
C SER A 57 -1.62 -11.52 26.29
N ASP A 58 -0.85 -10.56 25.77
CA ASP A 58 -1.31 -9.69 24.68
C ASP A 58 -1.83 -10.48 23.48
N ASN A 59 -2.93 -10.00 22.91
CA ASN A 59 -3.41 -10.47 21.62
C ASN A 59 -2.88 -9.53 20.52
N VAL A 60 -2.00 -10.06 19.68
CA VAL A 60 -1.37 -9.32 18.58
C VAL A 60 -2.05 -9.68 17.26
N GLN A 61 -2.57 -8.66 16.58
CA GLN A 61 -3.19 -8.78 15.26
C GLN A 61 -2.35 -8.03 14.23
N ASN A 62 -2.12 -8.66 13.07
CA ASN A 62 -1.47 -8.01 11.94
C ASN A 62 -2.47 -7.89 10.80
N VAL A 63 -2.66 -6.67 10.30
CA VAL A 63 -3.56 -6.37 9.20
C VAL A 63 -2.76 -5.70 8.09
N THR A 64 -2.87 -6.21 6.87
CA THR A 64 -2.35 -5.51 5.70
C THR A 64 -3.45 -4.62 5.14
N LEU A 65 -3.15 -3.34 4.98
CA LEU A 65 -3.99 -2.35 4.34
C LEU A 65 -3.46 -2.09 2.93
N THR A 66 -4.36 -1.97 1.97
CA THR A 66 -4.05 -1.62 0.59
C THR A 66 -4.92 -0.47 0.09
N ARG A 67 -4.49 0.20 -0.97
CA ARG A 67 -5.26 1.22 -1.69
C ARG A 67 -4.84 1.23 -3.16
N SER A 68 -5.53 1.99 -4.00
CA SER A 68 -5.07 2.30 -5.35
C SER A 68 -4.47 3.70 -5.37
N ILE A 69 -3.39 3.88 -6.14
CA ILE A 69 -2.75 5.19 -6.37
C ILE A 69 -2.79 5.54 -7.86
N THR A 70 -3.01 6.81 -8.18
CA THR A 70 -2.91 7.33 -9.55
C THR A 70 -1.69 8.23 -9.64
N VAL A 71 -0.85 7.98 -10.64
CA VAL A 71 0.45 8.62 -10.84
C VAL A 71 0.44 9.38 -12.16
N ASP A 72 1.00 10.59 -12.13
CA ASP A 72 1.26 11.38 -13.33
C ASP A 72 2.46 10.79 -14.09
N ARG A 73 2.25 10.43 -15.37
CA ARG A 73 3.26 9.72 -16.16
C ARG A 73 4.49 10.55 -16.53
N VAL A 74 4.42 11.87 -16.40
CA VAL A 74 5.53 12.78 -16.77
C VAL A 74 6.41 13.04 -15.56
N THR A 75 5.79 13.34 -14.42
CA THR A 75 6.46 13.75 -13.19
C THR A 75 6.74 12.59 -12.23
N GLY A 76 6.01 11.48 -12.35
CA GLY A 76 6.09 10.37 -11.40
C GLY A 76 5.37 10.64 -10.07
N ASN A 77 4.71 11.79 -9.92
CA ASN A 77 4.03 12.16 -8.68
C ASN A 77 2.69 11.43 -8.53
N ILE A 78 2.38 11.00 -7.30
CA ILE A 78 1.04 10.53 -6.92
C ILE A 78 0.09 11.74 -6.91
N ILE A 79 -0.96 11.69 -7.73
CA ILE A 79 -1.96 12.76 -7.87
C ILE A 79 -3.30 12.43 -7.22
N SER A 80 -3.57 11.15 -6.95
CA SER A 80 -4.73 10.73 -6.16
C SER A 80 -4.53 9.34 -5.56
N SER A 81 -5.29 9.04 -4.52
CA SER A 81 -5.33 7.72 -3.90
C SER A 81 -6.74 7.39 -3.39
N THR A 82 -7.10 6.11 -3.39
CA THR A 82 -8.32 5.66 -2.68
C THR A 82 -8.07 5.64 -1.16
N LYS A 83 -9.15 5.46 -0.39
CA LYS A 83 -9.02 5.15 1.04
C LYS A 83 -8.31 3.81 1.22
N TRP A 84 -7.59 3.67 2.33
CA TRP A 84 -7.05 2.40 2.78
C TRP A 84 -8.19 1.41 3.07
N GLN A 85 -7.99 0.16 2.66
CA GLN A 85 -8.90 -0.96 2.83
C GLN A 85 -8.09 -2.17 3.29
N PRO A 86 -8.58 -3.02 4.20
CA PRO A 86 -7.93 -4.28 4.53
C PRO A 86 -7.79 -5.18 3.28
N SER A 87 -6.60 -5.73 3.03
CA SER A 87 -6.37 -6.70 1.94
C SER A 87 -6.88 -8.08 2.35
N GLN A 88 -8.19 -8.28 2.31
CA GLN A 88 -8.90 -9.45 2.84
C GLN A 88 -8.68 -9.66 4.36
N ILE A 89 -9.79 -9.74 5.09
CA ILE A 89 -9.77 -10.04 6.50
C ILE A 89 -9.79 -11.56 6.63
N ASP A 90 -8.63 -12.18 6.86
CA ASP A 90 -8.56 -13.56 7.35
C ASP A 90 -9.15 -13.58 8.77
N TYR A 91 -10.47 -13.69 8.89
CA TYR A 91 -11.09 -14.16 10.12
C TYR A 91 -10.84 -15.66 10.20
N LYS A 92 -9.87 -16.07 11.01
CA LYS A 92 -9.75 -17.45 11.48
C LYS A 92 -10.72 -17.71 12.63
#